data_AF-A0A848IVR7-F1
#
_entry.id   AF-A0A848IVR7-F1
#
_cell.length_a   1.000
_cell.length_b   1.000
_cell.length_c   1.000
_cell.angle_alpha   90.00
_cell.angle_beta   90.00
_cell.angle_gamma   90.00
#
_symmetry.space_group_name_H-M   'P 1'
#
loop_
_entity.id
_entity.type
_entity.pdbx_description
1 polymer ?
#
loop_
_entity_poly.entity_id
_entity_poly.type
_entity_poly.pdbx_seq_one_letter_code
_entity_poly.pdbx_strand_id
1 'polypeptide(L)'
;MKNKILFVVSLLIGLMMINSGLNKFLQYMPMPEMNESAGQLMAAFAQARWLFPLIAIAEIVGGILLIVPKTRALGAIVLFPVIVGIFLFHAVLDPSTVMISIILLLLNILILFDNRSKYLPMIR
;
A
#
# COMPACT_ATOMS: atom_id res chain seq x y z
N MET A 1 -15.66 -10.45 17.89
CA MET A 1 -15.77 -10.60 16.42
C MET A 1 -15.06 -9.48 15.66
N LYS A 2 -15.24 -8.20 16.03
CA LYS A 2 -14.51 -7.05 15.43
C LYS A 2 -13.00 -7.26 15.31
N ASN A 3 -12.31 -7.74 16.36
CA ASN A 3 -10.86 -7.94 16.33
C ASN A 3 -10.41 -9.03 15.35
N LYS A 4 -11.23 -10.07 15.12
CA LYS A 4 -10.93 -11.14 14.15
C LYS A 4 -11.09 -10.63 12.73
N ILE A 5 -12.17 -9.91 12.43
CA ILE A 5 -12.41 -9.30 11.12
C ILE A 5 -11.29 -8.30 10.78
N LEU A 6 -10.95 -7.41 11.71
CA LEU A 6 -9.86 -6.45 11.51
C LEU A 6 -8.51 -7.15 11.29
N PHE A 7 -8.25 -8.24 12.00
CA PHE A 7 -7.04 -9.04 11.79
C PHE A 7 -7.02 -9.66 10.40
N VAL A 8 -8.12 -10.29 9.95
CA VAL A 8 -8.20 -10.88 8.59
C VAL A 8 -8.00 -9.81 7.52
N VAL A 9 -8.64 -8.65 7.65
CA VAL A 9 -8.46 -7.53 6.72
C VAL A 9 -7.00 -7.05 6.69
N SER A 10 -6.40 -6.86 7.87
CA SER A 10 -4.99 -6.45 7.99
C SER A 10 -4.04 -7.50 7.43
N LEU A 11 -4.39 -8.79 7.58
CA LEU A 11 -3.62 -9.91 7.05
C LEU A 11 -3.63 -9.89 5.53
N LEU A 12 -4.80 -9.76 4.91
CA LEU A 12 -4.95 -9.73 3.45
C LEU A 12 -4.20 -8.53 2.85
N ILE A 13 -4.41 -7.33 3.38
CA ILE A 13 -3.72 -6.13 2.90
C ILE A 13 -2.21 -6.25 3.10
N GLY A 14 -1.78 -6.68 4.30
CA GLY A 14 -0.37 -6.83 4.61
C GLY A 14 0.32 -7.81 3.66
N LEU A 15 -0.28 -8.96 3.39
CA LEU A 15 0.25 -9.94 2.44
C LEU A 15 0.27 -9.40 0.99
N MET A 16 -0.76 -8.67 0.56
CA MET A 16 -0.79 -8.03 -0.76
C MET A 16 0.34 -7.00 -0.91
N MET A 17 0.58 -6.18 0.12
CA MET A 17 1.66 -5.19 0.09
C MET A 17 3.04 -5.85 0.11
N ILE A 18 3.24 -6.87 0.96
CA ILE A 18 4.50 -7.64 0.98
C ILE A 18 4.77 -8.26 -0.40
N ASN A 19 3.76 -8.89 -1.02
CA ASN A 19 3.89 -9.45 -2.36
C ASN A 19 4.22 -8.36 -3.41
N SER A 20 3.54 -7.21 -3.35
CA SER A 20 3.81 -6.06 -4.23
C SER A 20 5.27 -5.58 -4.11
N GLY A 21 5.80 -5.47 -2.89
CA GLY A 21 7.17 -5.03 -2.65
C GLY A 21 8.21 -6.07 -3.05
N LEU A 22 7.99 -7.35 -2.73
CA LEU A 22 8.87 -8.44 -3.17
C LEU A 22 8.95 -8.51 -4.70
N ASN A 23 7.82 -8.34 -5.38
CA ASN A 23 7.77 -8.33 -6.84
C ASN A 23 8.58 -7.18 -7.46
N LYS A 24 8.71 -6.03 -6.80
CA LYS A 24 9.56 -4.93 -7.31
C LYS A 24 11.04 -5.26 -7.31
N PHE A 25 11.50 -6.16 -6.43
CA PHE A 25 12.88 -6.64 -6.39
C PHE A 25 13.10 -7.89 -7.25
N LEU A 26 12.16 -8.83 -7.19
CA LEU A 26 12.31 -10.16 -7.79
C LEU A 26 11.69 -10.27 -9.19
N GLN A 27 10.81 -9.33 -9.57
CA GLN A 27 10.20 -9.21 -10.89
C GLN A 27 9.57 -10.52 -11.41
N TYR A 28 8.92 -11.29 -10.53
CA TYR A 28 8.32 -12.59 -10.89
C TYR A 28 6.92 -12.48 -11.50
N MET A 29 6.24 -11.34 -11.34
CA MET A 29 4.98 -11.05 -12.03
C MET A 29 5.25 -10.17 -13.24
N PRO A 30 4.74 -10.54 -14.43
CA PRO A 30 4.86 -9.70 -15.61
C PRO A 30 4.12 -8.39 -15.40
N MET A 31 4.69 -7.32 -15.95
CA MET A 31 4.04 -6.01 -15.93
C MET A 31 2.82 -6.07 -16.86
N PRO A 32 1.61 -5.70 -16.40
CA PRO A 32 0.44 -5.64 -17.26
C PRO A 32 0.61 -4.56 -18.32
N GLU A 33 -0.12 -4.70 -19.43
CA GLU A 33 -0.17 -3.65 -20.45
C GLU A 33 -0.71 -2.36 -19.83
N MET A 34 0.05 -1.28 -20.01
CA MET A 34 -0.29 0.05 -19.55
C MET A 34 -0.54 0.95 -20.74
N ASN A 35 -1.41 1.95 -20.58
CA ASN A 35 -1.48 3.02 -21.56
C ASN A 35 -0.19 3.84 -21.57
N GLU A 36 -0.04 4.70 -22.58
CA GLU A 36 1.18 5.46 -22.80
C GLU A 36 1.58 6.34 -21.60
N SER A 37 0.63 7.05 -21.00
CA SER A 37 0.89 7.97 -19.88
C SER A 37 1.30 7.24 -18.60
N ALA A 38 0.63 6.12 -18.29
CA ALA A 38 1.02 5.23 -17.19
C ALA A 38 2.42 4.66 -17.39
N GLY A 39 2.73 4.22 -18.61
CA GLY A 39 4.06 3.71 -18.98
C GLY A 39 5.16 4.75 -18.82
N GLN A 40 4.93 6.00 -19.24
CA GLN A 40 5.89 7.09 -19.08
C GLN A 40 6.20 7.38 -17.60
N LEU A 41 5.20 7.39 -16.73
CA LEU A 41 5.42 7.59 -15.29
C LEU A 41 6.22 6.43 -14.67
N MET A 42 5.88 5.18 -15.02
CA MET A 42 6.63 4.01 -14.52
C MET A 42 8.07 4.02 -15.01
N ALA A 43 8.33 4.43 -16.25
CA ALA A 43 9.69 4.62 -16.76
C ALA A 43 10.45 5.71 -15.98
N ALA A 44 9.81 6.83 -15.65
CA ALA A 44 10.40 7.86 -14.81
C ALA A 44 10.74 7.35 -13.40
N PHE A 45 9.87 6.54 -12.80
CA PHE A 45 10.16 5.89 -11.51
C PHE A 45 11.33 4.91 -11.61
N ALA A 46 11.46 4.19 -12.72
CA ALA A 46 12.60 3.29 -12.95
C ALA A 46 13.92 4.06 -13.11
N GLN A 47 13.88 5.22 -13.78
CA GLN A 47 15.04 6.11 -13.89
C GLN A 47 15.47 6.67 -12.54
N ALA A 48 14.51 6.99 -11.66
CA ALA A 48 14.75 7.30 -10.26
C ALA A 48 15.13 6.03 -9.48
N ARG A 49 16.37 5.55 -9.67
CA ARG A 49 16.88 4.26 -9.15
C ARG A 49 16.63 3.97 -7.67
N TRP A 50 16.37 4.99 -6.84
CA TRP A 50 16.09 4.85 -5.41
C TRP A 50 14.60 4.70 -5.09
N LEU A 51 13.69 5.09 -5.99
CA LEU A 51 12.26 5.22 -5.70
C LEU A 51 11.57 3.87 -5.61
N PHE A 52 11.73 2.99 -6.61
CA PHE A 52 11.15 1.64 -6.54
C PHE A 52 11.66 0.83 -5.34
N PRO A 53 12.97 0.80 -5.02
CA PRO A 53 13.45 0.19 -3.80
C PRO A 53 12.82 0.78 -2.52
N LEU A 54 12.69 2.11 -2.43
CA LEU A 54 12.05 2.76 -1.28
C LEU A 54 10.60 2.35 -1.12
N ILE A 55 9.82 2.38 -2.21
CA ILE A 55 8.41 1.95 -2.21
C ILE A 55 8.32 0.48 -1.79
N ALA A 56 9.15 -0.39 -2.36
CA ALA A 56 9.15 -1.81 -2.06
C ALA A 56 9.47 -2.10 -0.58
N ILE A 57 10.45 -1.40 0.00
CA ILE A 57 10.78 -1.50 1.42
C ILE A 57 9.60 -1.03 2.28
N ALA A 58 8.97 0.10 1.93
CA ALA A 58 7.82 0.62 2.65
C ALA A 58 6.61 -0.35 2.60
N GLU A 59 6.36 -0.99 1.45
CA GLU A 59 5.32 -2.00 1.29
C GLU A 59 5.58 -3.26 2.13
N ILE A 60 6.82 -3.78 2.11
CA ILE A 60 7.20 -4.98 2.87
C ILE A 60 7.15 -4.70 4.37
N VAL A 61 7.83 -3.66 4.82
CA VAL A 61 7.91 -3.29 6.25
C VAL A 61 6.52 -2.89 6.76
N GLY A 62 5.83 -2.03 6.02
CA GLY A 62 4.48 -1.60 6.35
C GLY A 62 3.49 -2.78 6.40
N GLY A 63 3.57 -3.71 5.45
CA GLY A 63 2.75 -4.91 5.43
C GLY A 63 2.99 -5.84 6.62
N ILE A 64 4.26 -6.08 6.99
CA ILE A 64 4.62 -6.88 8.18
C ILE A 64 4.08 -6.21 9.45
N LEU A 65 4.29 -4.90 9.59
CA LEU A 65 3.82 -4.14 10.75
C LEU A 65 2.29 -4.12 10.85
N LEU A 66 1.58 -4.08 9.72
CA LEU A 66 0.11 -4.10 9.66
C LEU A 66 -0.48 -5.42 10.17
N ILE A 67 0.15 -6.54 9.83
CA ILE A 67 -0.28 -7.89 10.21
C ILE A 67 -0.20 -8.06 11.73
N VAL A 68 0.91 -7.63 12.34
CA VAL A 68 1.16 -7.77 13.77
C VAL A 68 0.25 -6.82 14.57
N PRO A 69 -0.71 -7.32 15.39
CA PRO A 69 -1.74 -6.48 16.02
C PRO A 69 -1.20 -5.35 16.90
N LYS A 70 -0.01 -5.54 17.50
CA LYS A 70 0.64 -4.53 18.35
C LYS A 70 1.17 -3.34 17.55
N THR A 71 1.73 -3.57 16.36
CA THR A 71 2.34 -2.55 15.50
C THR A 71 1.43 -2.07 14.37
N ARG A 72 0.22 -2.62 14.26
CA ARG A 72 -0.74 -2.35 13.18
C ARG A 72 -0.91 -0.87 12.85
N ALA A 73 -0.99 -0.05 13.88
CA ALA A 73 -1.18 1.39 13.74
C ALA A 73 -0.02 2.03 12.96
N LEU A 74 1.22 1.65 13.29
CA LEU A 74 2.41 2.10 12.57
C LEU A 74 2.41 1.58 11.12
N GLY A 75 2.09 0.29 10.91
CA GLY A 75 2.01 -0.29 9.57
C GLY A 75 1.00 0.43 8.67
N ALA A 76 -0.16 0.81 9.22
CA ALA A 76 -1.17 1.57 8.49
C ALA A 76 -0.66 2.95 8.06
N ILE A 77 0.05 3.67 8.93
CA ILE A 77 0.68 4.97 8.60
C ILE A 77 1.76 4.82 7.54
N VAL A 78 2.64 3.84 7.67
CA VAL A 78 3.73 3.60 6.71
C VAL A 78 3.17 3.29 5.31
N LEU A 79 2.11 2.50 5.23
CA LEU A 79 1.46 2.14 3.97
C LEU A 79 0.57 3.25 3.40
N PHE A 80 0.09 4.19 4.22
CA PHE A 80 -0.85 5.23 3.80
C PHE A 80 -0.38 6.04 2.58
N PRO A 81 0.82 6.67 2.56
CA PRO A 81 1.27 7.45 1.40
C PRO A 81 1.47 6.58 0.16
N VAL A 82 1.88 5.31 0.33
CA VAL A 82 2.04 4.37 -0.78
C VAL A 82 0.68 4.02 -1.39
N ILE A 83 -0.31 3.70 -0.56
CA ILE A 83 -1.67 3.36 -1.02
C ILE A 83 -2.35 4.58 -1.66
N VAL A 84 -2.12 5.79 -1.15
CA VAL A 84 -2.57 7.02 -1.80
C VAL A 84 -1.93 7.17 -3.18
N GLY A 85 -0.64 6.92 -3.31
CA GLY A 85 0.06 6.93 -4.61
C GLY A 85 -0.52 5.90 -5.60
N ILE A 86 -0.79 4.68 -5.14
CA ILE A 86 -1.45 3.63 -5.94
C ILE A 86 -2.84 4.09 -6.40
N PHE A 87 -3.65 4.64 -5.48
CA PHE A 87 -4.97 5.16 -5.83
C PHE A 87 -4.89 6.29 -6.86
N LEU A 88 -4.00 7.26 -6.69
CA LEU A 88 -3.85 8.36 -7.65
C LEU A 88 -3.36 7.87 -9.01
N PHE A 89 -2.45 6.91 -9.04
CA PHE A 89 -1.99 6.27 -10.28
C PHE A 89 -3.17 5.67 -11.04
N HIS A 90 -3.99 4.83 -10.40
CA HIS A 90 -5.13 4.22 -11.06
C HIS A 90 -6.25 5.22 -11.35
N ALA A 91 -6.55 6.15 -10.45
CA ALA A 91 -7.62 7.12 -10.66
C ALA A 91 -7.33 8.08 -11.83
N VAL A 92 -6.06 8.42 -12.07
CA VAL A 92 -5.66 9.40 -13.09
C VAL A 92 -5.14 8.75 -14.36
N LEU A 93 -4.34 7.68 -14.25
CA LEU A 93 -3.59 7.10 -15.38
C LEU A 93 -4.10 5.72 -15.79
N ASP A 94 -4.70 4.91 -14.92
CA ASP A 94 -5.31 3.62 -15.30
C ASP A 94 -6.68 3.38 -14.62
N PRO A 95 -7.74 4.09 -15.06
CA PRO A 95 -9.05 4.01 -14.40
C PRO A 95 -9.70 2.63 -14.49
N SER A 96 -9.30 1.81 -15.45
CA SER A 96 -9.85 0.47 -15.66
C SER A 96 -9.62 -0.47 -14.46
N THR A 97 -8.55 -0.24 -13.72
CA THR A 97 -8.12 -1.05 -12.57
C THR A 97 -8.32 -0.33 -11.22
N VAL A 98 -8.98 0.84 -11.21
CA VAL A 98 -9.14 1.69 -10.02
C VAL A 98 -9.84 1.01 -8.84
N MET A 99 -10.74 0.05 -9.10
CA MET A 99 -11.55 -0.59 -8.07
C MET A 99 -10.70 -1.20 -6.95
N ILE A 100 -9.58 -1.86 -7.28
CA ILE A 100 -8.73 -2.50 -6.27
C ILE A 100 -8.03 -1.46 -5.38
N SER A 101 -7.63 -0.34 -5.97
CA SER A 101 -6.96 0.76 -5.25
C SER A 101 -7.92 1.48 -4.30
N ILE A 102 -9.19 1.65 -4.69
CA ILE A 102 -10.25 2.20 -3.83
C ILE A 102 -10.46 1.31 -2.61
N ILE A 103 -10.57 -0.01 -2.82
CA ILE A 103 -10.76 -0.96 -1.72
C ILE A 103 -9.56 -0.91 -0.77
N LEU A 104 -8.33 -0.92 -1.28
CA LEU A 104 -7.13 -0.81 -0.46
C LEU A 104 -7.09 0.49 0.36
N LEU A 105 -7.41 1.62 -0.27
CA LEU A 105 -7.44 2.92 0.38
C LEU A 105 -8.50 2.98 1.49
N LEU A 106 -9.73 2.56 1.20
CA LEU A 106 -10.82 2.55 2.18
C LEU A 106 -10.49 1.65 3.37
N LEU A 107 -9.95 0.45 3.14
CA LEU A 107 -9.61 -0.46 4.23
C LEU A 107 -8.44 0.08 5.07
N ASN A 108 -7.43 0.69 4.44
CA ASN A 108 -6.33 1.32 5.18
C ASN A 108 -6.84 2.48 6.05
N ILE A 109 -7.72 3.33 5.50
CA ILE A 109 -8.40 4.41 6.22
C ILE A 109 -9.20 3.87 7.41
N LEU A 110 -9.95 2.78 7.24
CA LEU A 110 -10.69 2.15 8.34
C LEU A 110 -9.75 1.68 9.46
N ILE A 111 -8.59 1.09 9.13
CA ILE A 111 -7.59 0.66 10.11
C ILE A 111 -6.99 1.87 10.84
N LEU A 112 -6.72 2.97 10.13
CA LEU A 112 -6.28 4.23 10.73
C LEU A 112 -7.32 4.78 11.71
N PHE A 113 -8.59 4.84 11.32
CA PHE A 113 -9.67 5.34 12.19
C PHE A 113 -9.88 4.48 13.44
N ASP A 114 -9.77 3.15 13.32
CA ASP A 114 -9.89 2.23 14.45
C ASP A 114 -8.71 2.40 15.44
N ASN A 115 -7.51 2.71 14.94
CA ASN A 115 -6.31 2.93 15.75
C ASN A 115 -6.05 4.40 16.13
N ARG A 116 -6.98 5.32 15.84
CA ARG A 116 -6.78 6.78 16.00
C ARG A 116 -6.28 7.21 17.38
N SER A 117 -6.70 6.51 18.44
CA SER A 117 -6.28 6.82 19.82
C SER A 117 -4.77 6.70 20.03
N LYS A 118 -4.10 5.86 19.24
CA LYS A 118 -2.65 5.69 19.26
C LYS A 118 -1.90 6.82 18.55
N TYR A 119 -2.57 7.58 17.69
CA TYR A 119 -1.97 8.72 16.98
C TYR A 119 -2.20 10.05 17.69
N LEU A 120 -3.24 10.14 18.53
CA LEU A 120 -3.57 11.36 19.28
C LEU A 120 -2.38 11.97 20.04
N PRO A 121 -1.49 11.20 20.71
CA PRO A 121 -0.33 11.77 21.40
C PRO A 121 0.74 12.40 20.48
N MET A 122 0.67 12.18 19.16
CA MET A 122 1.60 12.79 18.20
C MET A 122 1.15 14.18 17.73
N ILE A 123 -0.13 14.50 17.92
CA ILE A 123 -0.78 15.72 17.41
C ILE A 123 -1.42 16.57 18.52
N ARG A 124 -1.33 16.14 19.77
CA ARG A 124 -1.79 16.85 20.96
C ARG A 124 -0.65 16.93 21.94
#